data_AF-A7SIQ3-F1
#
_entry.id   AF-A7SIQ3-F1
#
_cell.length_a   1.000
_cell.length_b   1.000
_cell.length_c   1.000
_cell.angle_alpha   90.00
_cell.angle_beta   90.00
_cell.angle_gamma   90.00
#
_symmetry.space_group_name_H-M   'P 1'
#
loop_
_entity.id
_entity.type
_entity.pdbx_description
1 polymer ?
#
loop_
_entity_poly.entity_id
_entity_poly.type
_entity_poly.pdbx_seq_one_letter_code
_entity_poly.pdbx_strand_id
1 'polypeptide(L)'
;VATQGRSDYDQWITEYELSHSLNAQIWMSYQEENGKAKVFPGNVDRNTVVTHLLTNYPYVRHVRIIAKAWFRHVSLRAELYGC
;
A
#
# COMPACT_ATOMS: atom_id res chain seq x y z
N VAL A 1 6.99 2.92 -0.24
CA VAL A 1 6.23 2.16 0.79
C VAL A 1 6.83 0.78 0.92
N ALA A 2 7.01 0.29 2.15
CA ALA A 2 7.33 -1.10 2.42
C ALA A 2 6.13 -1.79 3.04
N THR A 3 5.85 -3.04 2.63
CA THR A 3 4.81 -3.89 3.20
C THR A 3 5.38 -5.24 3.61
N GLN A 4 4.82 -5.82 4.66
CA GLN A 4 5.18 -7.15 5.18
C GLN A 4 3.93 -7.84 5.72
N GLY A 5 3.87 -9.16 5.65
CA GLY A 5 2.78 -9.94 6.24
C GLY A 5 2.80 -9.95 7.77
N ARG A 6 1.81 -10.61 8.39
CA ARG A 6 1.71 -10.79 9.84
C ARG A 6 2.81 -11.71 10.37
N SER A 7 3.39 -11.43 11.53
CA SER A 7 4.57 -12.18 12.03
C SER A 7 4.25 -13.58 12.56
N ASP A 8 3.07 -13.77 13.17
CA ASP A 8 2.69 -14.97 13.93
C ASP A 8 1.79 -15.96 13.15
N TYR A 9 1.18 -15.52 12.04
CA TYR A 9 0.36 -16.38 11.16
C TYR A 9 0.64 -16.11 9.69
N ASP A 10 0.42 -17.12 8.86
CA ASP A 10 0.50 -16.99 7.40
C ASP A 10 -0.70 -16.17 6.87
N GLN A 11 -0.64 -14.85 7.06
CA GLN A 11 -1.67 -13.89 6.66
C GLN A 11 -0.98 -12.63 6.12
N TRP A 12 -1.36 -12.19 4.92
CA TRP A 12 -0.79 -11.00 4.29
C TRP A 12 -1.69 -10.51 3.16
N ILE A 13 -1.56 -9.22 2.81
CA ILE A 13 -2.12 -8.68 1.58
C ILE A 13 -1.27 -9.08 0.38
N THR A 14 -1.92 -9.47 -0.72
CA THR A 14 -1.26 -9.84 -1.99
C THR A 14 -1.39 -8.75 -3.04
N GLU A 15 -2.36 -7.85 -2.90
CA GLU A 15 -2.55 -6.69 -3.77
C GLU A 15 -3.11 -5.52 -2.98
N TYR A 16 -2.68 -4.30 -3.32
CA TYR A 16 -3.22 -3.09 -2.69
C TYR A 16 -3.18 -1.87 -3.60
N GLU A 17 -4.01 -0.88 -3.30
CA GLU A 17 -3.99 0.46 -3.89
C GLU A 17 -3.57 1.49 -2.83
N LEU A 18 -3.08 2.63 -3.29
CA LEU A 18 -2.77 3.76 -2.43
C LEU A 18 -3.71 4.93 -2.73
N SER A 19 -4.15 5.61 -1.68
CA SER A 19 -4.78 6.93 -1.80
C SER A 19 -4.24 7.89 -0.76
N HIS A 20 -4.43 9.18 -1.01
CA HIS A 20 -3.79 10.23 -0.22
C HIS A 20 -4.65 11.45 -0.05
N SER A 21 -4.36 12.23 0.99
CA SER A 21 -5.11 13.43 1.32
C SER A 21 -4.28 14.43 2.13
N LEU A 22 -4.59 15.71 1.93
CA LEU A 22 -4.10 16.80 2.77
C LEU A 22 -4.96 17.00 4.03
N ASN A 23 -6.26 16.68 3.96
CA ASN A 23 -7.25 17.03 4.98
C ASN A 23 -8.09 15.84 5.52
N ALA A 24 -7.80 14.62 5.06
CA ALA A 24 -8.53 13.38 5.37
C ALA A 24 -10.02 13.34 4.92
N GLN A 25 -10.51 14.37 4.22
CA GLN A 25 -11.87 14.44 3.69
C GLN A 25 -11.90 14.11 2.20
N ILE A 26 -11.03 14.76 1.41
CA ILE A 26 -10.92 14.53 -0.02
C ILE A 26 -9.73 13.61 -0.28
N TRP A 27 -9.98 12.49 -0.94
CA TRP A 27 -8.98 11.46 -1.20
C TRP A 27 -8.70 11.35 -2.69
N MET A 28 -7.42 11.32 -3.04
CA MET A 28 -6.94 11.11 -4.40
C MET A 28 -6.21 9.77 -4.48
N SER A 29 -6.57 8.95 -5.46
CA SER A 29 -5.87 7.68 -5.71
C SER A 29 -4.50 7.91 -6.31
N TYR A 30 -3.54 7.06 -5.99
CA TYR A 30 -2.30 6.97 -6.74
C TYR A 30 -2.59 6.26 -8.06
N GLN A 31 -2.24 6.90 -9.17
CA GLN A 31 -2.62 6.46 -10.51
C GLN A 31 -1.40 6.10 -11.35
N GLU A 32 -1.60 5.25 -12.34
CA GLU A 32 -0.65 5.06 -13.44
C GLU A 32 -0.74 6.20 -14.46
N GLU A 33 0.19 6.25 -15.41
CA GLU A 33 0.22 7.27 -16.48
C GLU A 33 -1.06 7.30 -17.32
N ASN A 34 -1.80 6.19 -17.38
CA ASN A 34 -3.08 6.06 -18.07
C ASN A 34 -4.29 6.58 -17.26
N GLY A 35 -4.08 7.11 -16.06
CA GLY A 35 -5.12 7.65 -15.18
C GLY A 35 -5.90 6.60 -14.35
N LYS A 36 -5.59 5.31 -14.49
CA LYS A 36 -6.19 4.25 -13.65
C LYS A 36 -5.51 4.19 -12.30
N ALA A 37 -6.27 3.83 -11.26
CA ALA A 37 -5.69 3.55 -9.94
C ALA A 37 -4.65 2.43 -10.04
N LYS A 38 -3.46 2.66 -9.51
CA LYS A 38 -2.37 1.69 -9.56
C LYS A 38 -2.59 0.61 -8.51
N VAL A 39 -2.67 -0.63 -8.97
CA VAL A 39 -2.66 -1.81 -8.11
C VAL A 39 -1.22 -2.28 -7.96
N PHE A 40 -0.73 -2.25 -6.72
CA PHE A 40 0.60 -2.72 -6.37
C PHE A 40 0.55 -4.20 -6.01
N PRO A 41 1.50 -5.02 -6.51
CA PRO A 41 1.69 -6.37 -6.00
C PRO A 41 2.22 -6.29 -4.56
N GLY A 42 1.53 -6.96 -3.64
CA GLY A 42 1.85 -7.01 -2.22
C GLY A 42 2.84 -8.12 -1.88
N ASN A 43 2.59 -8.77 -0.73
CA ASN A 43 3.47 -9.80 -0.19
C ASN A 43 3.12 -11.19 -0.74
N VAL A 44 4.12 -12.06 -0.82
CA VAL A 44 3.99 -13.47 -1.22
C VAL A 44 4.13 -14.43 -0.03
N ASP A 45 4.61 -13.92 1.10
CA ASP A 45 4.78 -14.64 2.35
C ASP A 45 4.69 -13.67 3.55
N ARG A 46 4.80 -14.20 4.77
CA ARG A 46 4.66 -13.43 6.02
C ARG A 46 5.84 -12.53 6.39
N ASN A 47 7.05 -12.82 5.91
CA ASN A 47 8.30 -12.26 6.45
C ASN A 47 9.12 -11.46 5.43
N THR A 48 8.94 -11.66 4.14
CA THR A 48 9.65 -10.89 3.11
C THR A 48 9.07 -9.50 3.02
N VAL A 49 9.91 -8.49 3.23
CA VAL A 49 9.54 -7.08 3.04
C VAL A 49 9.51 -6.79 1.54
N VAL A 50 8.39 -6.29 1.05
CA VAL A 50 8.21 -5.85 -0.34
C VAL A 50 8.19 -4.33 -0.36
N THR A 51 9.03 -3.74 -1.21
CA THR A 51 9.17 -2.28 -1.31
C THR A 51 8.77 -1.77 -2.67
N HIS A 52 7.92 -0.74 -2.70
CA HIS A 52 7.54 -0.01 -3.90
C HIS A 52 7.96 1.45 -3.78
N LEU A 53 8.82 1.89 -4.71
CA LEU A 53 9.16 3.29 -4.87
C LEU A 53 7.99 4.01 -5.56
N LEU A 54 7.52 5.08 -4.94
CA LEU A 54 6.46 5.92 -5.49
C LEU A 54 7.14 7.09 -6.23
N THR A 55 7.00 7.12 -7.55
CA THR A 55 7.43 8.25 -8.37
C THR A 55 6.31 9.28 -8.46
N ASN A 56 6.65 10.56 -8.58
CA ASN A 56 5.71 11.67 -8.77
C ASN A 56 4.61 11.77 -7.68
N TYR A 57 5.00 11.63 -6.43
CA TYR A 57 4.04 11.75 -5.33
C TYR A 57 4.00 13.19 -4.78
N PRO A 58 2.82 13.82 -4.67
CA PRO A 58 2.70 15.17 -4.13
C PRO A 58 3.02 15.21 -2.63
N TYR A 59 3.15 16.42 -2.07
CA TYR A 59 3.13 16.60 -0.63
C TYR A 59 1.78 16.15 -0.07
N VAL A 60 1.78 15.26 0.92
CA VAL A 60 0.56 14.75 1.56
C VAL A 60 0.70 14.72 3.07
N ARG A 61 -0.43 14.58 3.75
CA ARG A 61 -0.47 14.41 5.21
C ARG A 61 -1.05 13.07 5.64
N HIS A 62 -1.93 12.50 4.83
CA HIS A 62 -2.61 11.24 5.11
C HIS A 62 -2.42 10.29 3.95
N VAL A 63 -2.12 9.04 4.26
CA VAL A 63 -1.96 7.94 3.31
C VAL A 63 -2.91 6.83 3.72
N ARG A 64 -3.58 6.22 2.74
CA ARG A 64 -4.37 5.01 2.90
C ARG A 64 -3.77 3.90 2.05
N ILE A 65 -3.57 2.75 2.68
CA ILE A 65 -3.27 1.49 2.01
C ILE A 65 -4.59 0.72 1.95
N ILE A 66 -5.09 0.45 0.75
CA ILE A 66 -6.37 -0.20 0.52
C ILE A 66 -6.09 -1.61 0.03
N ALA A 67 -6.33 -2.61 0.88
CA ALA A 67 -6.17 -4.01 0.49
C ALA A 67 -7.18 -4.39 -0.60
N LYS A 68 -6.70 -5.01 -1.68
CA LYS A 68 -7.51 -5.48 -2.81
C LYS A 68 -7.63 -7.00 -2.84
N ALA A 69 -6.56 -7.69 -2.46
CA ALA A 69 -6.52 -9.15 -2.32
C ALA A 69 -5.60 -9.55 -1.15
N TRP A 70 -5.83 -10.73 -0.58
CA TRP A 70 -5.06 -11.23 0.57
C TRP A 70 -5.04 -12.76 0.65
N PHE A 71 -4.02 -13.28 1.33
CA PHE A 71 -3.94 -14.68 1.72
C PHE A 71 -4.50 -14.88 3.12
N ARG A 72 -5.53 -15.73 3.24
CA ARG A 72 -6.29 -16.07 4.47
C ARG A 72 -7.02 -14.90 5.16
N HIS A 73 -6.32 -13.87 5.61
CA HIS A 73 -6.91 -12.72 6.30
C HIS A 73 -6.17 -11.42 5.95
N VAL A 74 -6.90 -10.32 5.83
CA VAL A 74 -6.32 -8.98 5.61
C VAL A 74 -5.39 -8.64 6.77
N SER A 75 -4.09 -8.69 6.51
CA SER A 75 -3.05 -8.41 7.51
C SER A 75 -1.87 -7.71 6.87
N LEU A 76 -1.31 -6.74 7.57
CA LEU A 76 -0.27 -5.86 7.05
C LEU A 76 0.58 -5.30 8.19
N ARG A 77 1.90 -5.31 8.00
CA ARG A 77 2.85 -4.38 8.61
C ARG A 77 3.37 -3.49 7.50
N ALA A 78 3.48 -2.18 7.74
CA ALA A 78 3.91 -1.25 6.70
C ALA A 78 4.80 -0.15 7.25
N GLU A 79 5.67 0.37 6.38
CA GLU A 79 6.50 1.55 6.62
C GLU A 79 6.37 2.52 5.44
N LEU A 80 6.23 3.81 5.75
CA LEU A 80 6.09 4.88 4.76
C LEU A 80 7.35 5.74 4.77
N TYR A 81 8.08 5.71 3.66
CA TYR A 81 9.27 6.53 3.46
C TYR A 81 8.90 7.83 2.76
N GLY A 82 9.42 8.95 3.26
CA GLY A 82 9.27 10.30 2.71
C GLY A 82 10.46 11.18 3.08
N CYS A 83 10.42 12.47 2.71
CA CYS A 83 11.41 13.48 3.04
C CYS A 83 10.77 14.80 3.50
#